data_AF-A0ABD0RQ21-F1
#
_entry.id   AF-A0ABD0RQ21-F1
#
_cell.length_a   1.000
_cell.length_b   1.000
_cell.length_c   1.000
_cell.angle_alpha   90.00
_cell.angle_beta   90.00
_cell.angle_gamma   90.00
#
_symmetry.space_group_name_H-M   'P 1'
#
loop_
_entity.id
_entity.type
_entity.pdbx_description
1 polymer ?
#
loop_
_entity_poly.entity_id
_entity_poly.type
_entity_poly.pdbx_seq_one_letter_code
_entity_poly.pdbx_strand_id
1 'polypeptide(L)'
;ALQKGCRCVELDCWDGSDGEPVIYHGYTLTSKVLFKDVIKAIKEYAFKTSEYPVILSVENHCSVEQQKIMAEHLISILGSTLVTKPLGDQMPTCLPSPE
;
A
#
# COMPACT_ATOMS: atom_id res chain seq x y z
N ALA A 1 -8.40 10.44 4.46
CA ALA A 1 -9.36 9.32 4.32
C ALA A 1 -9.35 8.40 5.53
N LEU A 2 -8.18 7.86 5.95
CA LEU A 2 -8.06 6.92 7.06
C LEU A 2 -8.65 7.43 8.39
N GLN A 3 -8.40 8.69 8.78
CA GLN A 3 -9.00 9.31 9.97
C GLN A 3 -10.53 9.45 9.91
N LYS A 4 -11.15 9.22 8.75
CA LYS A 4 -12.60 9.19 8.58
C LYS A 4 -13.12 7.74 8.45
N GLY A 5 -12.32 6.74 8.83
CA GLY A 5 -12.73 5.32 8.85
C GLY A 5 -12.58 4.57 7.52
N CYS A 6 -12.05 5.20 6.46
CA CYS A 6 -11.82 4.50 5.19
C CYS A 6 -10.89 3.29 5.39
N ARG A 7 -11.26 2.11 4.87
CA ARG A 7 -10.52 0.83 5.02
C ARG A 7 -9.96 0.27 3.71
N CYS A 8 -10.30 0.86 2.57
CA CYS A 8 -9.71 0.52 1.28
C CYS A 8 -9.23 1.81 0.63
N VAL A 9 -7.93 1.90 0.33
CA VAL A 9 -7.31 3.08 -0.27
C VAL A 9 -6.60 2.68 -1.55
N GLU A 10 -6.64 3.57 -2.54
CA GLU A 10 -6.08 3.37 -3.86
C GLU A 10 -4.72 4.06 -4.00
N LEU A 11 -3.81 3.40 -4.73
CA LEU A 11 -2.45 3.85 -4.99
C LEU A 11 -2.12 3.66 -6.49
N ASP A 12 -2.23 4.73 -7.27
CA ASP A 12 -1.79 4.77 -8.67
C ASP A 12 -0.28 4.93 -8.75
N CYS A 13 0.43 3.81 -8.88
CA CYS A 13 1.88 3.75 -8.81
C CYS A 13 2.50 3.85 -10.20
N TRP A 14 3.48 4.75 -10.34
CA TRP A 14 4.20 5.01 -11.58
C TRP A 14 5.68 5.13 -11.32
N ASP A 15 6.49 4.88 -12.35
CA ASP A 15 7.92 5.13 -12.30
C ASP A 15 8.22 6.60 -12.00
N GLY A 16 9.07 6.84 -11.00
CA GLY A 16 9.60 8.16 -10.67
C GLY A 16 11.08 8.32 -10.99
N SER A 17 11.63 9.50 -10.67
CA SER A 17 13.06 9.79 -10.81
C SER A 17 13.90 9.05 -9.77
N ASP A 18 15.19 8.89 -10.04
CA ASP A 18 16.16 8.31 -9.12
C ASP A 18 15.81 6.89 -8.62
N GLY A 19 14.99 6.16 -9.40
CA GLY A 19 14.53 4.81 -9.07
C GLY A 19 13.45 4.76 -7.99
N GLU A 20 12.88 5.89 -7.59
CA GLU A 20 11.85 5.97 -6.55
C GLU A 20 10.45 6.04 -7.15
N PRO A 21 9.55 5.07 -6.86
CA PRO A 21 8.18 5.10 -7.37
C PRO A 21 7.41 6.31 -6.84
N VAL A 22 6.51 6.84 -7.66
CA VAL A 22 5.63 7.97 -7.33
C VAL A 22 4.17 7.58 -7.47
N ILE A 23 3.30 8.33 -6.79
CA ILE A 23 1.85 8.23 -6.91
C ILE A 23 1.28 9.52 -7.48
N TYR A 24 0.46 9.39 -8.52
CA TYR A 24 -0.34 10.45 -9.13
C TYR A 24 -1.34 9.85 -10.12
N HIS A 25 -2.31 10.65 -10.55
CA HIS A 25 -3.25 10.22 -11.59
C HIS A 25 -2.59 10.33 -12.97
N GLY A 26 -2.32 9.18 -13.59
CA GLY A 26 -1.62 9.06 -14.87
C GLY A 26 -2.26 9.89 -15.98
N TYR A 27 -1.44 10.41 -16.88
CA TYR A 27 -1.89 11.21 -18.03
C TYR A 27 -2.66 12.49 -17.67
N THR A 28 -2.49 13.00 -16.45
CA THR A 28 -3.09 14.27 -16.01
C THR A 28 -2.06 15.23 -15.42
N LEU A 29 -2.51 16.43 -15.03
CA LEU A 29 -1.68 17.48 -14.42
C LEU A 29 -1.65 17.41 -12.88
N THR A 30 -2.03 16.28 -12.29
CA THR A 30 -1.98 16.11 -10.83
C THR A 30 -0.53 16.10 -10.34
N SER A 31 -0.31 16.69 -9.16
CA SER A 31 1.00 16.67 -8.50
C SER A 31 1.38 15.24 -8.10
N LYS A 32 2.68 14.98 -8.04
CA LYS A 32 3.24 13.68 -7.67
C LYS A 32 3.68 13.68 -6.21
N VAL A 33 3.52 12.53 -5.55
CA VAL A 33 4.07 12.26 -4.22
C VAL A 33 4.87 10.96 -4.25
N LEU A 34 5.85 10.82 -3.37
CA LEU A 34 6.66 9.60 -3.32
C LEU A 34 5.85 8.44 -2.73
N PHE A 35 5.95 7.25 -3.34
CA PHE A 35 5.31 6.04 -2.86
C PHE A 35 5.67 5.75 -1.39
N LYS A 36 6.96 5.82 -1.04
CA LYS A 36 7.45 5.59 0.32
C LYS A 36 6.81 6.52 1.36
N ASP A 37 6.52 7.77 1.00
CA ASP A 37 5.92 8.71 1.94
C ASP A 37 4.42 8.44 2.12
N VAL A 38 3.74 8.00 1.07
CA VAL A 38 2.36 7.49 1.18
C VAL A 38 2.29 6.25 2.06
N ILE A 39 3.21 5.28 1.92
CA ILE A 39 3.25 4.09 2.77
C ILE A 39 3.53 4.46 4.24
N LYS A 40 4.42 5.42 4.53
CA LYS A 40 4.65 5.93 5.91
C LYS A 40 3.38 6.55 6.49
N ALA A 41 2.66 7.36 5.71
CA ALA A 41 1.39 7.95 6.15
C ALA A 41 0.35 6.86 6.41
N ILE A 42 0.23 5.86 5.53
CA ILE A 42 -0.67 4.72 5.76
C ILE A 42 -0.31 4.02 7.08
N LYS A 43 0.97 3.69 7.32
CA LYS A 43 1.40 3.07 8.59
C LYS A 43 0.98 3.88 9.80
N GLU A 44 1.16 5.20 9.75
CA GLU A 44 0.84 6.07 10.87
C GLU A 44 -0.67 6.11 11.15
N TYR A 45 -1.51 6.14 10.11
CA TYR A 45 -2.94 6.41 10.25
C TYR A 45 -3.86 5.18 10.10
N ALA A 46 -3.35 4.03 9.64
CA ALA A 46 -4.15 2.85 9.29
C ALA A 46 -5.09 2.46 10.43
N PHE A 47 -4.60 2.42 11.66
CA PHE A 47 -5.35 1.87 12.80
C PHE A 47 -5.81 2.93 13.82
N LYS A 48 -5.67 4.24 13.53
CA LYS A 48 -6.04 5.31 14.49
C LYS A 48 -7.54 5.39 14.78
N THR A 49 -8.40 4.83 13.92
CA THR A 49 -9.87 4.94 14.05
C THR A 49 -10.59 3.61 14.05
N SER A 50 -9.89 2.50 13.82
CA SER A 50 -10.43 1.15 13.73
C SER A 50 -9.26 0.16 13.69
N GLU A 51 -9.36 -0.94 14.43
CA GLU A 51 -8.34 -2.00 14.47
C GLU A 51 -8.43 -2.97 13.28
N TYR A 52 -9.52 -2.88 12.50
CA TYR A 52 -9.81 -3.75 11.36
C TYR A 52 -8.89 -3.47 10.16
N PRO A 53 -8.69 -4.48 9.27
CA PRO A 53 -7.71 -4.43 8.20
C PRO A 53 -7.90 -3.26 7.23
N VAL A 54 -6.77 -2.78 6.70
CA VAL A 54 -6.74 -1.80 5.61
C VAL A 54 -6.26 -2.49 4.34
N ILE A 55 -7.02 -2.36 3.27
CA ILE A 55 -6.71 -2.89 1.94
C ILE A 55 -6.05 -1.77 1.13
N LEU A 56 -4.89 -2.09 0.53
CA LEU A 56 -4.19 -1.21 -0.40
C LEU A 56 -4.48 -1.71 -1.82
N SER A 57 -5.33 -0.99 -2.55
CA SER A 57 -5.59 -1.25 -3.97
C SER A 57 -4.47 -0.60 -4.79
N VAL A 58 -3.59 -1.42 -5.35
CA VAL A 58 -2.42 -0.94 -6.11
C VAL A 58 -2.72 -1.01 -7.61
N GLU A 59 -2.82 0.15 -8.24
CA GLU A 59 -2.81 0.26 -9.70
C GLU A 59 -1.35 0.44 -10.15
N ASN A 60 -0.78 -0.59 -10.76
CA ASN A 60 0.66 -0.68 -10.98
C ASN A 60 1.07 -0.42 -12.43
N HIS A 61 1.68 0.74 -12.66
CA HIS A 61 2.29 1.13 -13.95
C HIS A 61 3.83 1.23 -13.86
N CYS A 62 4.43 0.66 -12.81
CA CYS A 62 5.88 0.70 -12.62
C CYS A 62 6.61 -0.36 -13.45
N SER A 63 7.84 -0.06 -13.85
CA SER A 63 8.80 -1.04 -14.36
C SER A 63 9.11 -2.12 -13.32
N VAL A 64 9.61 -3.28 -13.76
CA VAL A 64 9.97 -4.39 -12.86
C VAL A 64 11.01 -3.97 -11.82
N GLU A 65 11.93 -3.08 -12.19
CA GLU A 65 12.94 -2.50 -11.31
C GLU A 65 12.28 -1.71 -10.17
N GLN A 66 11.36 -0.80 -10.48
CA GLN A 66 10.68 0.00 -9.47
C GLN A 66 9.60 -0.79 -8.71
N GLN A 67 9.04 -1.86 -9.27
CA GLN A 67 8.20 -2.80 -8.54
C GLN A 67 8.97 -3.50 -7.39
N LYS A 68 10.26 -3.82 -7.59
CA LYS A 68 11.11 -4.35 -6.51
C LYS A 68 11.28 -3.32 -5.40
N ILE A 69 11.51 -2.05 -5.76
CA ILE A 69 11.58 -0.95 -4.80
C ILE A 69 10.25 -0.75 -4.06
N MET A 70 9.10 -0.86 -4.74
CA MET A 70 7.79 -0.84 -4.08
C MET A 70 7.66 -1.96 -3.05
N ALA A 71 8.04 -3.19 -3.41
CA ALA A 71 7.99 -4.33 -2.50
C ALA A 71 8.92 -4.14 -1.29
N GLU A 72 10.14 -3.62 -1.50
CA GLU A 72 11.07 -3.27 -0.44
C GLU A 72 10.51 -2.21 0.51
N HIS A 73 9.89 -1.16 -0.01
CA HIS A 73 9.22 -0.12 0.78
C HIS A 73 8.03 -0.68 1.57
N LEU A 74 7.19 -1.49 0.96
CA LEU A 74 6.06 -2.14 1.64
C LEU A 74 6.56 -3.00 2.81
N ILE A 75 7.53 -3.87 2.57
CA ILE A 75 8.08 -4.79 3.59
C ILE A 75 8.79 -4.02 4.70
N SER A 76 9.67 -3.08 4.35
CA SER A 76 10.47 -2.35 5.34
C SER A 76 9.66 -1.36 6.17
N ILE A 77 8.72 -0.64 5.53
CA ILE A 77 7.95 0.41 6.20
C ILE A 77 6.81 -0.22 6.99
N LEU A 78 5.95 -1.05 6.39
CA LEU A 78 4.82 -1.66 7.09
C LEU A 78 5.29 -2.74 8.07
N GLY A 79 6.35 -3.47 7.74
CA GLY A 79 6.93 -4.48 8.63
C GLY A 79 5.92 -5.54 9.02
N SER A 80 5.77 -5.79 10.32
CA SER A 80 4.89 -6.83 10.86
C SER A 80 3.39 -6.56 10.62
N THR A 81 2.99 -5.34 10.26
CA THR A 81 1.58 -5.05 9.95
C THR A 81 1.20 -5.43 8.52
N LEU A 82 2.17 -5.81 7.67
CA LEU A 82 1.92 -6.29 6.32
C LEU A 82 1.65 -7.80 6.34
N VAL A 83 0.50 -8.19 5.80
CA VAL A 83 0.17 -9.60 5.59
C VAL A 83 0.96 -10.11 4.37
N THR A 84 1.94 -10.98 4.62
CA THR A 84 2.82 -11.54 3.58
C THR A 84 2.58 -13.03 3.30
N LYS A 85 1.71 -13.67 4.10
CA LYS A 85 1.36 -15.08 4.00
C LYS A 85 -0.14 -15.25 4.31
N PRO A 86 -0.79 -16.32 3.82
CA PRO A 86 -2.13 -16.68 4.26
C PRO A 86 -2.21 -16.81 5.79
N LEU A 87 -3.37 -16.52 6.37
CA LEU A 87 -3.60 -16.68 7.80
C LEU A 87 -3.83 -18.16 8.13
N GLY A 88 -3.19 -18.64 9.21
CA GLY A 88 -3.27 -20.03 9.67
C GLY A 88 -2.26 -20.98 8.99
N ASP A 89 -2.32 -22.26 9.38
CA ASP A 89 -1.36 -23.29 8.95
C ASP A 89 -1.78 -24.02 7.65
N GLN A 90 -3.02 -23.80 7.20
CA GLN A 90 -3.61 -24.48 6.05
C GLN A 90 -4.04 -23.46 4.99
N MET A 91 -4.19 -23.92 3.75
CA MET A 91 -4.70 -23.09 2.68
C MET A 91 -6.15 -22.66 2.98
N PRO A 92 -6.45 -21.36 3.06
CA PRO A 92 -7.79 -20.90 3.39
C PRO A 92 -8.77 -21.23 2.27
N THR A 93 -9.97 -21.68 2.63
CA THR A 93 -11.08 -21.98 1.70
C THR A 93 -12.06 -20.81 1.56
N CYS A 94 -11.92 -19.79 2.42
CA CYS A 94 -12.70 -18.56 2.42
C CYS A 94 -11.80 -17.37 2.80
N LEU A 95 -12.27 -16.15 2.54
CA LEU A 95 -11.59 -14.95 3.01
C LEU A 95 -11.63 -14.87 4.55
N PRO A 96 -10.59 -14.31 5.20
CA PRO A 96 -10.60 -14.11 6.64
C PRO A 96 -11.66 -13.08 7.06
N SER A 97 -12.09 -13.18 8.32
CA SER A 97 -12.90 -12.15 8.98
C SER A 97 -12.12 -10.84 9.15
N PRO A 98 -12.82 -9.74 9.47
CA PRO A 98 -12.17 -8.53 9.97
C PRO A 98 -11.35 -8.74 11.25
N GLU A 99 -11.83 -9.60 12.17
CA GLU A 99 -11.07 -10.12 13.33
C GLU A 99 -9.99 -11.13 12.91
#